data_AF-A0A2V8YLY0-F1
#
_entry.id   AF-A0A2V8YLY0-F1
#
_cell.length_a   1.000
_cell.length_b   1.000
_cell.length_c   1.000
_cell.angle_alpha   90.00
_cell.angle_beta   90.00
_cell.angle_gamma   90.00
#
_symmetry.space_group_name_H-M   'P 1'
#
loop_
_entity.id
_entity.type
_entity.pdbx_description
1 polymer ?
#
loop_
_entity_poly.entity_id
_entity_poly.type
_entity_poly.pdbx_seq_one_letter_code
_entity_poly.pdbx_strand_id
1 'polypeptide(L)'
;MNLSPFQNFIWIAGTVLKLLLCVLVFARGLHRRLPLFSLYIALLLPEAVGVHWVYRHWGYTSQAAKYFYWMSLGIVLCARALAVAELCWRSLRDSPAVWGTVRKPLVLLASALLVYAAVSAASNRSPMIAFTLAVERSLDFGIVVILAALAGLGVRYKVWLGQTEKKVVLGFAVYSAFQVVNDALMEKWMMQYFRWWVSASVISFDAALLIWIVPLLRPLPPLTPPPTLFSQEESTAILAQILEQLRRIVQETKRVLRSRWK
;
A
#
# COMPACT_ATOMS: atom_id res chain seq x y z
N MET A 1 -8.63 -30.79 -14.82
CA MET A 1 -9.84 -30.36 -14.08
C MET A 1 -10.65 -29.46 -15.00
N ASN A 2 -11.87 -29.85 -15.37
CA ASN A 2 -12.78 -28.96 -16.08
C ASN A 2 -13.29 -27.92 -15.07
N LEU A 3 -12.63 -26.76 -15.04
CA LEU A 3 -13.12 -25.59 -14.30
C LEU A 3 -14.55 -25.29 -14.77
N SER A 4 -15.44 -24.95 -13.84
CA SER A 4 -16.80 -24.59 -14.22
C SER A 4 -16.76 -23.37 -15.18
N PRO A 5 -17.72 -23.22 -16.11
CA PRO A 5 -17.75 -22.09 -17.03
C PRO A 5 -17.64 -20.74 -16.31
N PHE A 6 -18.24 -20.66 -15.12
CA PHE A 6 -18.18 -19.50 -14.22
C PHE A 6 -16.76 -19.22 -13.70
N GLN A 7 -16.04 -20.25 -13.25
CA GLN A 7 -14.65 -20.10 -12.78
C GLN A 7 -13.72 -19.65 -13.91
N ASN A 8 -13.87 -20.21 -15.11
CA ASN A 8 -13.11 -19.75 -16.28
C ASN A 8 -13.40 -18.29 -16.62
N PHE A 9 -14.68 -17.88 -16.60
CA PHE A 9 -15.06 -16.50 -16.85
C PHE A 9 -14.41 -15.53 -15.86
N ILE A 10 -14.50 -15.82 -14.55
CA ILE A 10 -13.86 -15.01 -13.50
C ILE A 10 -12.35 -14.92 -13.72
N TRP A 11 -11.71 -16.05 -14.04
CA TRP A 11 -10.26 -16.09 -14.19
C TRP A 11 -9.77 -15.27 -15.40
N ILE A 12 -10.49 -15.34 -16.52
CA ILE A 12 -10.23 -14.52 -17.71
C ILE A 12 -10.48 -13.04 -17.39
N ALA A 13 -11.62 -12.72 -16.77
CA ALA A 13 -11.97 -11.35 -16.40
C ALA A 13 -10.91 -10.73 -15.49
N GLY A 14 -10.49 -11.43 -14.42
CA GLY A 14 -9.45 -10.97 -13.52
C GLY A 14 -8.10 -10.77 -14.22
N THR A 15 -7.73 -11.65 -15.15
CA THR A 15 -6.49 -11.50 -15.95
C THR A 15 -6.56 -10.27 -16.86
N VAL A 16 -7.70 -10.02 -17.50
CA VAL A 16 -7.92 -8.83 -18.34
C VAL A 16 -7.89 -7.56 -17.49
N LEU A 17 -8.51 -7.55 -16.30
CA LEU A 17 -8.45 -6.41 -15.38
C LEU A 17 -7.02 -6.12 -14.92
N LYS A 18 -6.23 -7.14 -14.55
CA LYS A 18 -4.81 -6.99 -14.21
C LYS A 18 -4.01 -6.37 -15.35
N LEU A 19 -4.24 -6.84 -16.58
CA LEU A 19 -3.57 -6.31 -17.77
C LEU A 19 -3.96 -4.86 -18.05
N LEU A 20 -5.25 -4.55 -18.01
CA LEU A 20 -5.78 -3.20 -18.20
C LEU A 20 -5.18 -2.24 -17.16
N LEU A 21 -5.18 -2.63 -15.89
CA LEU A 21 -4.62 -1.82 -14.82
C LEU A 21 -3.12 -1.58 -15.03
N CYS A 22 -2.35 -2.61 -15.39
CA CYS A 22 -0.93 -2.49 -15.70
C CYS A 22 -0.70 -1.46 -16.83
N VAL A 23 -1.40 -1.61 -17.96
CA VAL A 23 -1.30 -0.67 -19.09
C VAL A 23 -1.65 0.75 -18.65
N LEU A 24 -2.71 0.94 -17.87
CA LEU A 24 -3.11 2.27 -17.38
C LEU A 24 -2.06 2.88 -16.45
N VAL A 25 -1.46 2.10 -15.55
CA VAL A 25 -0.40 2.56 -14.63
C VAL A 25 0.83 3.08 -15.39
N PHE A 26 1.24 2.39 -16.46
CA PHE A 26 2.37 2.81 -17.29
C PHE A 26 1.99 3.97 -18.23
N ALA A 27 0.88 3.87 -18.95
CA ALA A 27 0.42 4.87 -19.91
C ALA A 27 0.07 6.22 -19.25
N ARG A 28 -0.48 6.22 -18.03
CA ARG A 28 -0.82 7.44 -17.28
C ARG A 28 0.34 7.99 -16.45
N GLY A 29 1.51 7.32 -16.44
CA GLY A 29 2.67 7.78 -15.69
C GLY A 29 2.56 7.61 -14.17
N LEU A 30 1.62 6.76 -13.68
CA LEU A 30 1.48 6.50 -12.25
C LEU A 30 2.74 5.85 -11.68
N HIS A 31 3.50 5.08 -12.47
CA HIS A 31 4.80 4.51 -12.08
C HIS A 31 5.83 5.54 -11.60
N ARG A 32 5.77 6.79 -12.06
CA ARG A 32 6.64 7.87 -11.55
C ARG A 32 6.16 8.40 -10.20
N ARG A 33 4.85 8.31 -9.93
CA ARG A 33 4.24 8.75 -8.68
C ARG A 33 4.11 7.65 -7.64
N LEU A 34 4.05 6.37 -7.98
CA LEU A 34 3.96 5.27 -7.03
C LEU A 34 4.73 4.06 -7.59
N PRO A 35 6.08 4.11 -7.61
CA PRO A 35 6.89 3.05 -8.18
C PRO A 35 6.69 1.69 -7.52
N LEU A 36 6.51 1.62 -6.19
CA LEU A 36 6.34 0.34 -5.49
C LEU A 36 4.96 -0.25 -5.71
N PHE A 37 3.91 0.57 -5.72
CA PHE A 37 2.58 0.11 -6.17
C PHE A 37 2.61 -0.39 -7.61
N SER A 38 3.30 0.31 -8.50
CA SER A 38 3.39 -0.07 -9.91
C SER A 38 4.18 -1.36 -10.12
N LEU A 39 5.23 -1.58 -9.32
CA LEU A 39 5.95 -2.85 -9.25
C LEU A 39 5.03 -3.98 -8.80
N TYR A 40 4.23 -3.76 -7.75
CA TYR A 40 3.24 -4.73 -7.30
C TYR A 40 2.25 -5.10 -8.43
N ILE A 41 1.68 -4.11 -9.12
CA ILE A 41 0.79 -4.35 -10.26
C ILE A 41 1.50 -5.10 -11.40
N ALA A 42 2.75 -4.74 -11.70
CA ALA A 42 3.53 -5.42 -12.72
C ALA A 42 3.81 -6.88 -12.37
N LEU A 43 4.01 -7.21 -11.09
CA LEU A 43 4.26 -8.58 -10.61
C LEU A 43 3.01 -9.47 -10.61
N LEU A 44 1.80 -8.90 -10.57
CA LEU A 44 0.55 -9.67 -10.65
C LEU A 44 0.35 -10.39 -11.99
N LEU A 45 0.94 -9.88 -13.08
CA LEU A 45 0.82 -10.47 -14.42
C LEU A 45 1.73 -11.70 -14.61
N PRO A 46 3.05 -11.63 -14.35
CA PRO A 46 3.93 -12.79 -14.36
C PRO A 46 3.51 -13.88 -13.39
N GLU A 47 2.95 -13.52 -12.23
CA GLU A 47 2.41 -14.49 -11.28
C GLU A 47 1.23 -15.24 -11.90
N ALA A 48 0.21 -14.54 -12.43
CA ALA A 48 -0.94 -15.18 -13.06
C ALA A 48 -0.56 -16.06 -14.27
N VAL A 49 0.31 -15.56 -15.15
CA VAL A 49 0.77 -16.29 -16.35
C VAL A 49 1.69 -17.45 -15.97
N GLY A 50 2.64 -17.20 -15.07
CA GLY A 50 3.61 -18.18 -14.59
C GLY A 50 2.93 -19.35 -13.92
N VAL A 51 2.01 -19.10 -13.00
CA VAL A 51 1.24 -20.14 -12.32
C VAL A 51 0.44 -20.99 -13.32
N HIS A 52 -0.23 -20.35 -14.27
CA HIS A 52 -0.98 -21.07 -15.32
C HIS A 52 -0.07 -21.95 -16.18
N TRP A 53 1.08 -21.43 -16.61
CA TRP A 53 2.03 -22.15 -17.44
C TRP A 53 2.67 -23.32 -16.70
N VAL A 54 3.12 -23.09 -15.46
CA VAL A 54 3.72 -24.10 -14.58
C VAL A 54 2.77 -25.26 -14.32
N TYR A 55 1.50 -24.98 -14.00
CA TYR A 55 0.50 -26.03 -13.80
C TYR A 55 0.15 -26.78 -15.09
N ARG A 56 0.17 -26.11 -16.25
CA ARG A 56 -0.07 -26.75 -17.55
C ARG A 56 1.09 -27.65 -17.98
N HIS A 57 2.33 -27.27 -17.68
CA HIS A 57 3.52 -28.01 -18.12
C HIS A 57 3.88 -29.16 -17.18
N TRP A 58 3.87 -28.94 -15.85
CA TRP A 58 4.32 -29.93 -14.87
C TRP A 58 3.20 -30.62 -14.08
N GLY A 59 1.95 -30.16 -14.20
CA GLY A 59 0.81 -30.72 -13.50
C GLY A 59 0.76 -30.39 -11.99
N TYR A 60 -0.40 -30.61 -11.38
CA TYR A 60 -0.69 -30.22 -9.98
C TYR A 60 0.09 -31.00 -8.92
N THR A 61 0.64 -32.15 -9.26
CA THR A 61 1.30 -33.06 -8.32
C THR A 61 2.81 -32.83 -8.20
N SER A 62 3.41 -32.07 -9.12
CA SER A 62 4.86 -31.83 -9.14
C SER A 62 5.34 -30.94 -7.99
N GLN A 63 6.44 -31.34 -7.34
CA GLN A 63 7.11 -30.55 -6.31
C GLN A 63 7.60 -29.20 -6.85
N ALA A 64 8.14 -29.17 -8.08
CA ALA A 64 8.63 -27.93 -8.71
C ALA A 64 7.50 -26.91 -8.90
N ALA A 65 6.31 -27.36 -9.30
CA ALA A 65 5.15 -26.49 -9.47
C ALA A 65 4.69 -25.88 -8.13
N LYS A 66 4.73 -26.66 -7.05
CA LYS A 66 4.43 -26.18 -5.70
C LYS A 66 5.43 -25.10 -5.28
N TYR A 67 6.74 -25.36 -5.37
CA TYR A 67 7.76 -24.37 -4.98
C TYR A 67 7.65 -23.07 -5.79
N PHE A 68 7.42 -23.16 -7.10
CA PHE A 68 7.26 -21.97 -7.95
C PHE A 68 6.06 -21.13 -7.50
N TYR A 69 4.89 -21.77 -7.29
CA TYR A 69 3.67 -21.09 -6.84
C TYR A 69 3.86 -20.39 -5.49
N TRP A 70 4.46 -21.06 -4.50
CA TRP A 70 4.65 -20.48 -3.17
C TRP A 70 5.69 -19.35 -3.18
N MET A 71 6.75 -19.47 -4.00
CA MET A 71 7.73 -18.41 -4.19
C MET A 71 7.11 -17.18 -4.89
N SER A 72 6.33 -17.38 -5.95
CA SER A 72 5.65 -16.27 -6.64
C SER A 72 4.65 -15.57 -5.72
N LEU A 73 3.90 -16.34 -4.92
CA LEU A 73 2.98 -15.79 -3.92
C LEU A 73 3.73 -14.95 -2.87
N GLY A 74 4.84 -15.46 -2.33
CA GLY A 74 5.68 -14.73 -1.38
C GLY A 74 6.22 -13.41 -1.94
N ILE A 75 6.68 -13.42 -3.20
CA ILE A 75 7.16 -12.21 -3.89
C ILE A 75 6.03 -11.18 -4.03
N VAL A 76 4.83 -11.60 -4.44
CA VAL A 76 3.66 -10.71 -4.58
C VAL A 76 3.23 -10.14 -3.23
N LEU A 77 3.25 -10.93 -2.15
CA LEU A 77 2.94 -10.46 -0.80
C LEU A 77 3.95 -9.42 -0.30
N CYS A 78 5.25 -9.65 -0.53
CA CYS A 78 6.30 -8.67 -0.23
C CYS A 78 6.10 -7.37 -1.02
N ALA A 79 5.81 -7.47 -2.33
CA ALA A 79 5.53 -6.30 -3.15
C ALA A 79 4.29 -5.53 -2.66
N ARG A 80 3.24 -6.24 -2.24
CA ARG A 80 2.04 -5.65 -1.63
C ARG A 80 2.37 -4.88 -0.35
N ALA A 81 3.15 -5.48 0.55
CA ALA A 81 3.58 -4.84 1.78
C ALA A 81 4.41 -3.57 1.51
N LEU A 82 5.31 -3.62 0.52
CA LEU A 82 6.11 -2.47 0.09
C LEU A 82 5.25 -1.37 -0.52
N ALA A 83 4.23 -1.70 -1.30
CA ALA A 83 3.29 -0.73 -1.85
C ALA A 83 2.51 0.00 -0.74
N VAL A 84 2.09 -0.72 0.31
CA VAL A 84 1.44 -0.09 1.47
C VAL A 84 2.43 0.78 2.25
N ALA A 85 3.66 0.32 2.44
CA ALA A 85 4.71 1.11 3.09
C ALA A 85 5.03 2.39 2.31
N GLU A 86 5.01 2.36 0.97
CA GLU A 86 5.14 3.54 0.12
C GLU A 86 4.02 4.54 0.37
N LEU A 87 2.78 4.08 0.50
CA LEU A 87 1.62 4.92 0.80
C LEU A 87 1.76 5.56 2.19
N CYS A 88 2.20 4.80 3.20
CA CYS A 88 2.49 5.34 4.54
C CYS A 88 3.58 6.41 4.49
N TRP A 89 4.70 6.14 3.81
CA TRP A 89 5.81 7.06 3.68
C TRP A 89 5.39 8.35 3.00
N ARG A 90 4.68 8.27 1.87
CA ARG A 90 4.21 9.45 1.12
C ARG A 90 3.19 10.25 1.90
N SER A 91 2.23 9.58 2.53
CA SER A 91 1.21 10.24 3.34
C SER A 91 1.82 11.02 4.51
N LEU A 92 2.91 10.53 5.11
CA LEU A 92 3.51 11.13 6.30
C LEU A 92 4.77 11.95 6.01
N ARG A 93 5.18 12.04 4.74
CA ARG A 93 6.40 12.75 4.32
C ARG A 93 6.36 14.23 4.69
N ASP A 94 5.19 14.84 4.61
CA ASP A 94 4.98 16.26 4.93
C ASP A 94 5.05 16.53 6.45
N SER A 95 5.12 15.47 7.29
CA SER A 95 5.16 15.57 8.75
C SER A 95 6.25 14.65 9.32
N PRO A 96 7.54 15.01 9.20
CA PRO A 96 8.68 14.16 9.59
C PRO A 96 8.67 13.78 11.08
N ALA A 97 8.12 14.65 11.95
CA ALA A 97 7.94 14.36 13.37
C ALA A 97 6.95 13.22 13.63
N VAL A 98 5.87 13.13 12.83
CA VAL A 98 4.88 12.05 12.93
C VAL A 98 5.46 10.75 12.38
N TRP A 99 6.20 10.82 11.26
CA TRP A 99 6.84 9.66 10.66
C TRP A 99 7.82 8.95 11.62
N GLY A 100 8.66 9.70 12.34
CA GLY A 100 9.60 9.13 13.31
C GLY A 100 8.91 8.31 14.42
N THR A 101 7.70 8.73 14.80
CA THR A 101 6.88 8.06 15.82
C THR A 101 6.11 6.88 15.25
N VAL A 102 5.54 6.99 14.04
CA VAL A 102 4.73 5.94 13.40
C VAL A 102 5.57 4.80 12.82
N ARG A 103 6.80 5.07 12.39
CA ARG A 103 7.69 4.03 11.83
C ARG A 103 7.96 2.90 12.83
N LYS A 104 8.20 3.24 14.11
CA LYS A 104 8.53 2.26 15.16
C LYS A 104 7.43 1.23 15.40
N PRO A 105 6.16 1.61 15.69
CA PRO A 105 5.08 0.65 15.85
C PRO A 105 4.78 -0.11 14.55
N LEU A 106 5.00 0.49 13.37
CA LEU A 106 4.78 -0.20 12.09
C LEU A 106 5.80 -1.32 11.87
N VAL A 107 7.08 -1.07 12.17
CA VAL A 107 8.14 -2.10 12.14
C VAL A 107 7.90 -3.15 13.22
N LEU A 108 7.50 -2.74 14.43
CA LEU A 108 7.16 -3.67 15.51
C LEU A 108 6.00 -4.58 15.11
N LEU A 109 4.92 -4.02 14.56
CA LEU A 109 3.76 -4.78 14.08
C LEU A 109 4.18 -5.75 12.97
N ALA A 110 4.92 -5.29 11.97
CA ALA A 110 5.43 -6.15 10.90
C ALA A 110 6.30 -7.31 11.45
N SER A 111 7.19 -7.02 12.40
CA SER A 111 8.03 -8.04 13.03
C SER A 111 7.23 -9.04 13.86
N ALA A 112 6.24 -8.57 14.63
CA ALA A 112 5.38 -9.43 15.44
C ALA A 112 4.53 -10.37 14.56
N LEU A 113 4.00 -9.86 13.45
CA LEU A 113 3.23 -10.66 12.48
C LEU A 113 4.11 -11.71 11.79
N LEU A 114 5.37 -11.38 11.45
CA LEU A 114 6.31 -12.34 10.90
C LEU A 114 6.71 -13.43 11.90
N VAL A 115 6.96 -13.06 13.16
CA VAL A 115 7.24 -14.03 14.24
C VAL A 115 6.05 -14.94 14.47
N TYR A 116 4.84 -14.38 14.55
CA TYR A 116 3.61 -15.16 14.68
C TYR A 116 3.45 -16.17 13.53
N ALA A 117 3.67 -15.73 12.29
CA ALA A 117 3.59 -16.61 11.14
C ALA A 117 4.67 -17.72 11.18
N ALA A 118 5.90 -17.40 11.60
CA ALA A 118 6.98 -18.39 11.75
C ALA A 118 6.67 -19.44 12.82
N VAL A 119 6.13 -19.03 13.96
CA VAL A 119 5.73 -19.93 15.05
C VAL A 119 4.55 -20.81 14.61
N SER A 120 3.54 -20.22 13.96
CA SER A 120 2.39 -20.97 13.42
C SER A 120 2.80 -21.99 12.36
N ALA A 121 3.80 -21.65 11.54
CA ALA A 121 4.34 -22.53 10.51
C ALA A 121 5.13 -23.72 11.08
N ALA A 122 5.91 -23.51 12.14
CA ALA A 122 6.78 -24.52 12.72
C ALA A 122 6.02 -25.76 13.24
N SER A 123 4.75 -25.59 13.63
CA SER A 123 3.90 -26.67 14.14
C SER A 123 3.25 -27.55 13.06
N ASN A 124 3.45 -27.24 11.77
CA ASN A 124 2.73 -27.88 10.66
C ASN A 124 3.62 -28.81 9.82
N ARG A 125 3.01 -29.89 9.29
CA ARG A 125 3.68 -30.88 8.41
C ARG A 125 4.27 -30.29 7.12
N SER A 126 3.76 -29.14 6.67
CA SER A 126 4.30 -28.38 5.53
C SER A 126 4.54 -26.93 5.97
N PRO A 127 5.72 -26.64 6.56
CA PRO A 127 5.98 -25.36 7.19
C PRO A 127 5.93 -24.19 6.21
N MET A 128 6.38 -24.37 4.95
CA MET A 128 6.36 -23.31 3.94
C MET A 128 4.94 -22.87 3.54
N ILE A 129 4.02 -23.83 3.40
CA ILE A 129 2.63 -23.56 3.02
C ILE A 129 1.90 -22.86 4.16
N ALA A 130 2.00 -23.43 5.36
CA ALA A 130 1.40 -22.85 6.56
C ALA A 130 1.96 -21.45 6.85
N PHE A 131 3.27 -21.25 6.67
CA PHE A 131 3.92 -19.94 6.79
C PHE A 131 3.32 -18.92 5.83
N THR A 132 3.25 -19.24 4.54
CA THR A 132 2.83 -18.28 3.52
C THR A 132 1.37 -17.85 3.73
N LEU A 133 0.49 -18.80 4.07
CA LEU A 133 -0.90 -18.51 4.40
C LEU A 133 -1.04 -17.70 5.70
N ALA A 134 -0.26 -18.04 6.74
CA ALA A 134 -0.26 -17.29 7.99
C ALA A 134 0.25 -15.86 7.79
N VAL A 135 1.30 -15.67 6.96
CA VAL A 135 1.81 -14.36 6.56
C VAL A 135 0.76 -13.59 5.78
N GLU A 136 0.08 -14.20 4.81
CA GLU A 136 -0.97 -13.54 4.02
C GLU A 136 -2.09 -13.00 4.91
N ARG A 137 -2.66 -13.86 5.77
CA ARG A 137 -3.72 -13.47 6.72
C ARG A 137 -3.27 -12.37 7.68
N SER A 138 -2.06 -12.52 8.22
CA SER A 138 -1.46 -11.55 9.13
C SER A 138 -1.20 -10.21 8.44
N LEU A 139 -0.78 -10.25 7.18
CA LEU A 139 -0.53 -9.08 6.36
C LEU A 139 -1.83 -8.34 6.05
N ASP A 140 -2.91 -9.03 5.69
CA ASP A 140 -4.21 -8.39 5.44
C ASP A 140 -4.76 -7.71 6.70
N PHE A 141 -4.66 -8.35 7.86
CA PHE A 141 -4.98 -7.71 9.13
C PHE A 141 -4.10 -6.48 9.40
N GLY A 142 -2.78 -6.60 9.20
CA GLY A 142 -1.84 -5.51 9.36
C GLY A 142 -2.13 -4.32 8.45
N ILE A 143 -2.46 -4.57 7.18
CA ILE A 143 -2.85 -3.54 6.20
C ILE A 143 -4.10 -2.82 6.68
N VAL A 144 -5.14 -3.52 7.13
CA VAL A 144 -6.36 -2.89 7.67
C VAL A 144 -6.04 -1.97 8.84
N VAL A 145 -5.26 -2.44 9.82
CA VAL A 145 -4.86 -1.65 10.99
C VAL A 145 -4.05 -0.41 10.59
N ILE A 146 -3.08 -0.58 9.69
CA ILE A 146 -2.22 0.50 9.21
C ILE A 146 -3.03 1.55 8.44
N LEU A 147 -3.92 1.13 7.54
CA LEU A 147 -4.74 2.04 6.75
C LEU A 147 -5.78 2.75 7.62
N ALA A 148 -6.35 2.08 8.63
CA ALA A 148 -7.23 2.71 9.62
C ALA A 148 -6.46 3.76 10.45
N ALA A 149 -5.24 3.45 10.87
CA ALA A 149 -4.37 4.40 11.57
C ALA A 149 -4.04 5.61 10.69
N LEU A 150 -3.69 5.39 9.41
CA LEU A 150 -3.47 6.48 8.44
C LEU A 150 -4.72 7.33 8.24
N ALA A 151 -5.91 6.71 8.14
CA ALA A 151 -7.17 7.46 8.02
C ALA A 151 -7.43 8.32 9.26
N GLY A 152 -7.22 7.77 10.47
CA GLY A 152 -7.34 8.51 11.73
C GLY A 152 -6.36 9.67 11.84
N LEU A 153 -5.10 9.46 11.45
CA LEU A 153 -4.09 10.51 11.37
C LEU A 153 -4.44 11.56 10.32
N GLY A 154 -4.97 11.16 9.17
CA GLY A 154 -5.42 12.07 8.11
C GLY A 154 -6.55 12.99 8.58
N VAL A 155 -7.50 12.47 9.37
CA VAL A 155 -8.57 13.26 10.00
C VAL A 155 -8.00 14.22 11.06
N ARG A 156 -7.11 13.73 11.93
CA ARG A 156 -6.59 14.51 13.07
C ARG A 156 -5.62 15.61 12.65
N TYR A 157 -4.73 15.32 11.69
CA TYR A 157 -3.66 16.23 11.29
C TYR A 157 -3.95 17.00 9.99
N LYS A 158 -5.14 16.82 9.39
CA LYS A 158 -5.49 17.37 8.05
C LYS A 158 -4.37 17.12 7.03
N VAL A 159 -3.71 15.98 7.12
CA VAL A 159 -2.69 15.55 6.16
C VAL A 159 -3.44 14.99 4.96
N TRP A 160 -3.63 15.82 3.94
CA TRP A 160 -4.40 15.44 2.76
C TRP A 160 -3.52 14.66 1.79
N LEU A 161 -3.65 13.33 1.83
CA LEU A 161 -3.24 12.47 0.71
C LEU A 161 -3.80 13.03 -0.61
N GLY A 162 -3.02 12.93 -1.68
CA GLY A 162 -3.51 13.29 -3.01
C GLY A 162 -4.76 12.48 -3.38
N GLN A 163 -5.67 13.05 -4.18
CA GLN A 163 -6.91 12.35 -4.55
C GLN A 163 -6.65 10.97 -5.18
N THR A 164 -5.54 10.80 -5.89
CA THR A 164 -5.12 9.50 -6.46
C THR A 164 -4.71 8.52 -5.37
N GLU A 165 -3.91 8.94 -4.39
CA GLU A 165 -3.42 8.09 -3.31
C GLU A 165 -4.56 7.61 -2.41
N LYS A 166 -5.55 8.48 -2.13
CA LYS A 166 -6.77 8.12 -1.38
C LYS A 166 -7.52 6.94 -2.03
N LYS A 167 -7.57 6.90 -3.36
CA LYS A 167 -8.28 5.83 -4.09
C LYS A 167 -7.47 4.53 -4.12
N VAL A 168 -6.14 4.61 -4.18
CA VAL A 168 -5.27 3.43 -4.03
C VAL A 168 -5.42 2.83 -2.63
N VAL A 169 -5.36 3.68 -1.59
CA VAL A 169 -5.61 3.30 -0.19
C VAL A 169 -6.99 2.68 -0.02
N LEU A 170 -8.03 3.27 -0.63
CA LEU A 170 -9.39 2.73 -0.57
C LEU A 170 -9.46 1.31 -1.13
N GLY A 171 -8.84 1.04 -2.28
CA GLY A 171 -8.84 -0.30 -2.86
C GLY A 171 -8.14 -1.33 -1.97
N PHE A 172 -6.98 -0.98 -1.37
CA PHE A 172 -6.33 -1.86 -0.40
C PHE A 172 -7.15 -2.08 0.86
N ALA A 173 -7.77 -1.02 1.39
CA ALA A 173 -8.60 -1.12 2.60
C ALA A 173 -9.83 -2.00 2.39
N VAL A 174 -10.54 -1.83 1.27
CA VAL A 174 -11.71 -2.65 0.92
C VAL A 174 -11.32 -4.11 0.75
N TYR A 175 -10.25 -4.38 -0.02
CA TYR A 175 -9.76 -5.75 -0.23
C TYR A 175 -9.37 -6.43 1.08
N SER A 176 -8.46 -5.82 1.84
CA SER A 176 -7.93 -6.45 3.06
C SER A 176 -8.98 -6.55 4.17
N ALA A 177 -9.92 -5.59 4.30
CA ALA A 177 -11.03 -5.71 5.25
C ALA A 177 -11.95 -6.88 4.89
N PHE A 178 -12.26 -7.05 3.59
CA PHE A 178 -13.06 -8.17 3.14
C PHE A 178 -12.36 -9.50 3.42
N GLN A 179 -11.05 -9.60 3.15
CA GLN A 179 -10.29 -10.82 3.40
C GLN A 179 -10.24 -11.19 4.88
N VAL A 180 -10.04 -10.23 5.78
CA VAL A 180 -10.08 -10.48 7.24
C VAL A 180 -11.42 -11.07 7.67
N VAL A 181 -12.54 -10.55 7.14
CA VAL A 181 -13.88 -11.08 7.43
C VAL A 181 -14.06 -12.46 6.79
N ASN A 182 -13.65 -12.63 5.54
CA ASN A 182 -13.75 -13.86 4.77
C ASN A 182 -13.00 -15.03 5.45
N ASP A 183 -11.79 -14.76 5.96
CA ASP A 183 -10.99 -15.74 6.69
C ASP A 183 -11.56 -16.03 8.09
N ALA A 184 -12.09 -15.02 8.78
CA ALA A 184 -12.76 -15.23 10.06
C ALA A 184 -14.04 -16.08 9.93
N LEU A 185 -14.78 -15.92 8.82
CA LEU A 185 -15.93 -16.77 8.48
C LEU A 185 -15.49 -18.19 8.15
N MET A 186 -14.40 -18.35 7.40
CA MET A 186 -13.83 -19.64 7.06
C MET A 186 -13.40 -20.43 8.31
N GLU A 187 -12.78 -19.77 9.29
CA GLU A 187 -12.39 -20.41 10.55
C GLU A 187 -13.59 -20.92 11.35
N LYS A 188 -14.73 -20.20 11.33
CA LYS A 188 -15.94 -20.57 12.06
C LYS A 188 -16.85 -21.57 11.33
N TRP A 189 -16.93 -21.51 9.99
CA TRP A 189 -17.92 -22.23 9.18
C TRP A 189 -17.30 -23.19 8.13
N MET A 190 -16.05 -23.59 8.39
CA MET A 190 -15.10 -24.32 7.54
C MET A 190 -15.70 -25.24 6.46
N MET A 191 -16.60 -26.17 6.82
CA MET A 191 -17.10 -27.20 5.89
C MET A 191 -18.15 -26.71 4.90
N GLN A 192 -18.98 -25.71 5.26
CA GLN A 192 -20.04 -25.18 4.39
C GLN A 192 -19.56 -24.00 3.55
N TYR A 193 -18.57 -23.24 4.04
CA TYR A 193 -18.12 -22.01 3.42
C TYR A 193 -16.94 -22.19 2.45
N PHE A 194 -16.20 -23.31 2.51
CA PHE A 194 -14.99 -23.53 1.69
C PHE A 194 -15.20 -23.29 0.18
N ARG A 195 -16.34 -23.72 -0.37
CA ARG A 195 -16.65 -23.57 -1.79
C ARG A 195 -16.86 -22.10 -2.19
N TRP A 196 -17.36 -21.29 -1.27
CA TRP A 196 -17.62 -19.87 -1.46
C TRP A 196 -16.41 -19.01 -1.14
N TRP A 197 -15.57 -19.42 -0.19
CA TRP A 197 -14.36 -18.71 0.26
C TRP A 197 -13.42 -18.35 -0.90
N VAL A 198 -13.15 -19.29 -1.81
CA VAL A 198 -12.29 -19.05 -2.98
C VAL A 198 -12.93 -18.01 -3.92
N SER A 199 -14.22 -18.15 -4.20
CA SER A 199 -14.93 -17.24 -5.12
C SER A 199 -15.04 -15.83 -4.52
N ALA A 200 -15.32 -15.72 -3.22
CA ALA A 200 -15.39 -14.47 -2.49
C ALA A 200 -14.03 -13.73 -2.47
N SER A 201 -12.94 -14.48 -2.32
CA SER A 201 -11.57 -13.93 -2.39
C SER A 201 -11.28 -13.30 -3.74
N VAL A 202 -11.62 -14.00 -4.83
CA VAL A 202 -11.37 -13.50 -6.19
C VAL A 202 -12.25 -12.30 -6.52
N ILE A 203 -13.55 -12.35 -6.18
CA ILE A 203 -14.47 -11.24 -6.43
C ILE A 203 -14.06 -9.98 -5.67
N SER A 204 -13.61 -10.11 -4.41
CA SER A 204 -13.14 -8.95 -3.64
C SER A 204 -11.86 -8.34 -4.21
N PHE A 205 -10.96 -9.17 -4.74
CA PHE A 205 -9.78 -8.70 -5.46
C PHE A 205 -10.15 -7.98 -6.76
N ASP A 206 -11.06 -8.54 -7.55
CA ASP A 206 -11.53 -7.91 -8.79
C ASP A 206 -12.23 -6.57 -8.52
N ALA A 207 -13.01 -6.48 -7.44
CA ALA A 207 -13.60 -5.22 -7.00
C ALA A 207 -12.53 -4.17 -6.65
N ALA A 208 -11.44 -4.58 -5.98
CA ALA A 208 -10.32 -3.70 -5.69
C ALA A 208 -9.59 -3.24 -6.97
N LEU A 209 -9.41 -4.14 -7.95
CA LEU A 209 -8.87 -3.79 -9.27
C LEU A 209 -9.74 -2.72 -9.95
N LEU A 210 -11.07 -2.87 -9.92
CA LEU A 210 -11.99 -1.87 -10.48
C LEU A 210 -11.87 -0.52 -9.76
N ILE A 211 -11.74 -0.51 -8.43
CA ILE A 211 -11.51 0.70 -7.64
C ILE A 211 -10.21 1.40 -8.07
N TRP A 212 -9.18 0.65 -8.46
CA TRP A 212 -7.92 1.22 -8.96
C TRP A 212 -7.99 1.63 -10.44
N ILE A 213 -8.75 0.93 -11.28
CA ILE A 213 -8.90 1.20 -12.72
C ILE A 213 -9.73 2.47 -12.96
N VAL A 214 -10.92 2.57 -12.36
CA VAL A 214 -11.89 3.66 -12.63
C VAL A 214 -11.27 5.06 -12.52
N PRO A 215 -10.42 5.36 -11.52
CA PRO A 215 -9.77 6.66 -11.41
C PRO A 215 -8.70 6.91 -12.48
N LEU A 216 -8.02 5.86 -12.94
CA LEU A 216 -6.97 5.95 -13.95
C LEU A 216 -7.50 6.06 -15.39
N LEU A 217 -8.80 5.81 -15.58
CA LEU A 217 -9.49 6.12 -16.83
C LEU A 217 -9.50 7.63 -17.10
N ARG A 218 -9.43 8.46 -16.06
CA ARG A 218 -9.30 9.92 -16.18
C ARG A 218 -7.81 10.34 -16.09
N PRO A 219 -7.40 11.44 -16.75
CA PRO A 219 -6.05 11.97 -16.60
C PRO A 219 -5.71 12.22 -15.13
N LEU A 220 -4.48 11.87 -14.71
CA LEU A 220 -4.05 12.13 -13.34
C LEU A 220 -4.05 13.64 -13.07
N PRO A 221 -4.62 14.11 -11.96
CA PRO A 221 -4.55 15.53 -11.61
C PRO A 221 -3.08 15.94 -11.50
N PRO A 222 -2.71 17.17 -11.93
CA PRO A 222 -1.35 17.67 -11.76
C PRO A 222 -0.92 17.56 -10.29
N LEU A 223 0.38 17.34 -10.06
CA LEU A 223 0.91 17.20 -8.72
C LEU A 223 0.69 18.55 -8.01
N THR A 224 -0.22 18.60 -7.03
CA THR A 224 -0.42 19.81 -6.24
C THR A 224 0.88 20.09 -5.50
N PRO A 225 1.50 21.28 -5.67
CA PRO A 225 2.67 21.64 -4.90
C PRO A 225 2.34 21.56 -3.40
N PRO A 226 3.32 21.18 -2.55
CA PRO A 226 3.10 21.08 -1.12
C PRO A 226 2.48 22.39 -0.62
N PRO A 227 1.49 22.35 0.29
CA PRO A 227 0.90 23.55 0.84
C PRO A 227 2.02 24.36 1.49
N THR A 228 2.43 25.44 0.84
CA THR A 228 3.31 26.41 1.45
C THR A 228 2.52 26.99 2.62
N LEU A 229 3.00 26.78 3.85
CA LEU A 229 2.37 27.24 5.09
C LEU A 229 2.12 28.75 5.11
N PHE A 230 2.79 29.48 4.22
CA PHE A 230 2.55 30.88 3.89
C PHE A 230 2.41 30.98 2.37
N SER A 231 1.56 31.87 1.88
CA SER A 231 1.64 32.26 0.48
C SER A 231 3.06 32.78 0.19
N GLN A 232 3.55 32.66 -1.05
CA GLN A 232 4.86 33.18 -1.40
C GLN A 232 4.99 34.67 -1.05
N GLU A 233 3.87 35.40 -1.15
CA GLU A 233 3.73 36.80 -0.74
C GLU A 233 3.86 36.98 0.77
N GLU A 234 3.16 36.17 1.59
CA GLU A 234 3.28 36.22 3.06
C GLU A 234 4.68 35.85 3.55
N SER A 235 5.32 34.86 2.92
CA SER A 235 6.71 34.49 3.23
C SER A 235 7.66 35.66 2.96
N THR A 236 7.51 36.33 1.81
CA THR A 236 8.33 37.50 1.48
C THR A 236 8.05 38.69 2.38
N ALA A 237 6.80 38.90 2.78
CA ALA A 237 6.40 39.98 3.68
C ALA A 237 6.98 39.76 5.09
N ILE A 238 6.89 38.55 5.64
CA ILE A 238 7.45 38.20 6.95
C ILE A 238 8.98 38.32 6.91
N LEU A 239 9.64 37.82 5.85
CA LEU A 239 11.09 37.91 5.71
C LEU A 239 11.55 39.38 5.64
N ALA A 240 10.83 40.23 4.90
CA ALA A 240 11.10 41.66 4.83
C ALA A 240 10.92 42.33 6.20
N GLN A 241 9.85 41.99 6.94
CA GLN A 241 9.61 42.51 8.29
C GLN A 241 10.72 42.12 9.27
N ILE A 242 11.17 40.87 9.25
CA ILE A 242 12.26 40.39 10.12
C ILE A 242 13.58 41.09 9.76
N LEU A 243 13.89 41.26 8.48
CA LEU A 243 15.08 41.98 8.04
C LEU A 243 15.06 43.45 8.49
N GLU A 244 13.89 44.11 8.41
CA GLU A 244 13.70 45.49 8.88
C GLU A 244 13.95 45.60 10.40
N GLN A 245 13.41 44.68 11.18
CA GLN A 245 13.61 44.65 12.64
C GLN A 245 15.06 44.41 13.02
N LEU A 246 15.74 43.44 12.38
CA LEU A 246 17.17 43.19 12.60
C LEU A 246 18.01 44.43 12.28
N ARG A 247 17.67 45.15 11.21
CA ARG A 247 18.36 46.39 10.83
C ARG A 247 18.23 47.47 11.89
N ARG A 248 17.04 47.66 12.48
CA ARG A 248 16.82 48.60 13.58
C ARG A 248 17.63 48.23 14.82
N ILE A 249 17.60 46.96 15.22
CA ILE A 249 18.36 46.47 16.39
C ILE A 249 19.86 46.72 16.21
N VAL A 250 20.40 46.44 15.02
CA VAL A 250 21.81 46.71 14.69
C VAL A 250 22.14 48.20 14.75
N GLN A 251 21.24 49.06 14.29
CA GLN A 251 21.45 50.52 14.36
C GLN A 251 21.41 51.04 15.80
N GLU A 252 20.50 50.54 16.63
CA GLU A 252 20.42 50.92 18.04
C GLU A 252 21.63 50.45 18.83
N THR A 253 22.06 49.19 18.66
CA THR A 253 23.29 48.70 19.28
C THR A 253 24.50 49.50 18.83
N LYS A 254 24.59 49.89 17.55
CA LYS A 254 25.68 50.75 17.04
C LYS A 254 25.62 52.19 17.59
N ARG A 255 24.44 52.71 17.95
CA ARG A 255 24.28 54.01 18.63
C ARG A 255 24.72 53.92 20.08
N VAL A 256 24.29 52.89 20.81
CA VAL A 256 24.67 52.65 22.21
C VAL A 256 26.17 52.42 22.36
N LEU A 257 26.79 51.69 21.43
CA LEU A 257 28.24 51.54 21.39
C LEU A 257 28.94 52.88 21.15
N ARG A 258 28.43 53.74 20.26
CA ARG A 258 29.02 55.07 20.02
C ARG A 258 28.86 56.03 21.19
N SER A 259 27.77 55.94 21.95
CA SER A 259 27.56 56.79 23.13
C SER A 259 28.37 56.35 24.34
N ARG A 260 28.90 55.12 24.37
CA ARG A 260 29.79 54.63 25.44
C ARG A 260 31.28 54.95 25.23
N TRP A 261 31.67 55.44 24.05
CA TRP A 261 33.05 55.79 23.69
C TRP A 261 33.28 57.31 23.61
N LYS A 262 32.34 58.11 24.09
CA LYS A 262 32.49 59.55 24.39
C LYS A 262 32.40 59.73 25.90
#